data_AF-A0A178UWD2-F1
#
_entry.id   AF-A0A178UWD2-F1
#
_cell.length_a   1.000
_cell.length_b   1.000
_cell.length_c   1.000
_cell.angle_alpha   90.00
_cell.angle_beta   90.00
_cell.angle_gamma   90.00
#
_symmetry.space_group_name_H-M   'P 1'
#
loop_
_entity.id
_entity.type
_entity.pdbx_description
1 polymer ?
#
loop_
_entity_poly.entity_id
_entity_poly.type
_entity_poly.pdbx_seq_one_letter_code
_entity_poly.pdbx_strand_id
1 'polypeptide(L)'
;MDIGIRNGWRTPKTSESSGSNFLGLLRSYPNTIPRERIHMGNVHSGKRAMVISSLKKANISASRKQRIKLEINGEKELTFSEFLKHPSGMEAVINAKALQSYHLVDDSDDTYRCTLPKVQLMSFEVYPVLVLRVTPTQEDCTVELLSCKLEGSELLKNQSERFSAIMTNCMTWNMEHPEPFLEVDVRLNVTLEISTRPFTMLPVSAVEAPGNLVMQTLVDTLVPLLLQQLLKDYDEWIKKQQRNSLNATS
;
A
#
# COMPACT_ATOMS: atom_id res chain seq x y z
N MET A 1 -22.78 -13.19 43.35
CA MET A 1 -23.90 -12.27 43.56
C MET A 1 -24.14 -11.55 42.24
N ASP A 2 -25.03 -12.12 41.45
CA ASP A 2 -25.62 -11.47 40.27
C ASP A 2 -26.63 -10.44 40.74
N ILE A 3 -26.52 -9.20 40.27
CA ILE A 3 -27.66 -8.29 40.15
C ILE A 3 -27.42 -7.40 38.92
N GLY A 4 -28.13 -7.72 37.84
CA GLY A 4 -28.23 -6.88 36.66
C GLY A 4 -29.36 -5.86 36.75
N ILE A 5 -29.61 -5.23 35.59
CA ILE A 5 -30.81 -4.47 35.20
C ILE A 5 -30.73 -2.97 35.66
N ARG A 6 -30.91 -1.93 34.83
CA ARG A 6 -31.95 -1.68 33.79
C ARG A 6 -31.57 -0.50 32.89
N ASN A 7 -31.87 -0.62 31.59
CA ASN A 7 -31.96 0.48 30.63
C ASN A 7 -33.24 1.29 30.86
N GLY A 8 -33.21 2.61 30.59
CA GLY A 8 -34.39 3.47 30.63
C GLY A 8 -34.18 4.78 29.87
N TRP A 9 -34.44 4.77 28.57
CA TRP A 9 -34.56 5.97 27.73
C TRP A 9 -35.87 6.70 28.05
N ARG A 10 -35.80 8.01 28.27
CA ARG A 10 -36.93 8.89 28.60
C ARG A 10 -37.11 9.91 27.47
N THR A 11 -38.28 9.89 26.82
CA THR A 11 -38.76 10.95 25.92
C THR A 11 -39.53 12.01 26.72
N PRO A 12 -39.65 13.25 26.23
CA PRO A 12 -40.74 14.13 26.62
C PRO A 12 -41.67 14.46 25.43
N LYS A 13 -42.98 14.41 25.70
CA LYS A 13 -44.05 14.97 24.87
C LYS A 13 -44.55 16.28 25.49
N THR A 14 -44.82 17.24 24.59
CA THR A 14 -45.93 18.21 24.54
C THR A 14 -46.14 19.25 25.65
N SER A 15 -46.29 20.50 25.21
CA SER A 15 -47.28 21.44 25.74
C SER A 15 -47.84 22.30 24.60
N GLU A 16 -49.15 22.23 24.38
CA GLU A 16 -49.98 23.15 23.59
C GLU A 16 -50.40 24.36 24.44
N SER A 17 -50.64 25.52 23.81
CA SER A 17 -51.77 26.39 24.17
C SER A 17 -52.11 27.41 23.06
N SER A 18 -53.40 27.43 22.67
CA SER A 18 -54.30 28.47 22.10
C SER A 18 -53.77 29.87 21.77
N GLY A 19 -54.30 30.62 20.79
CA GLY A 19 -55.49 30.47 19.95
C GLY A 19 -55.83 31.75 19.14
N SER A 20 -56.85 31.64 18.28
CA SER A 20 -57.69 32.65 17.59
C SER A 20 -57.16 33.53 16.43
N ASN A 21 -57.53 33.10 15.21
CA ASN A 21 -58.26 33.79 14.12
C ASN A 21 -58.31 35.33 14.03
N PHE A 22 -57.93 35.88 12.86
CA PHE A 22 -58.59 37.04 12.21
C PHE A 22 -58.47 36.98 10.67
N LEU A 23 -59.55 37.40 10.00
CA LEU A 23 -59.83 37.37 8.55
C LEU A 23 -59.13 38.49 7.75
N GLY A 24 -58.76 38.15 6.50
CA GLY A 24 -59.07 38.93 5.29
C GLY A 24 -58.15 40.08 4.86
N LEU A 25 -57.54 39.95 3.68
CA LEU A 25 -57.72 40.88 2.55
C LEU A 25 -56.96 40.43 1.29
N LEU A 26 -57.70 40.30 0.20
CA LEU A 26 -57.21 40.18 -1.18
C LEU A 26 -56.42 41.43 -1.60
N ARG A 27 -55.38 41.23 -2.41
CA ARG A 27 -55.09 42.15 -3.53
C ARG A 27 -54.49 41.38 -4.71
N SER A 28 -55.07 41.63 -5.89
CA SER A 28 -54.79 40.92 -7.13
C SER A 28 -54.12 41.80 -8.19
N TYR A 29 -53.21 41.17 -8.97
CA TYR A 29 -52.82 41.44 -10.39
C TYR A 29 -52.07 42.76 -10.73
N PRO A 30 -51.26 42.83 -11.84
CA PRO A 30 -51.34 41.99 -13.04
C PRO A 30 -50.04 41.43 -13.65
N ASN A 31 -50.31 40.66 -14.68
CA ASN A 31 -49.51 39.80 -15.53
C ASN A 31 -49.00 40.59 -16.76
N THR A 32 -47.75 40.40 -17.19
CA THR A 32 -47.35 40.63 -18.61
C THR A 32 -46.06 39.90 -18.97
N ILE A 33 -46.20 38.95 -19.91
CA ILE A 33 -45.14 38.23 -20.61
C ILE A 33 -44.86 38.95 -21.94
N PRO A 34 -43.60 39.02 -22.41
CA PRO A 34 -43.31 38.94 -23.83
C PRO A 34 -42.70 37.58 -24.18
N ARG A 35 -43.32 36.95 -25.18
CA ARG A 35 -43.07 35.59 -25.65
C ARG A 35 -42.15 35.68 -26.86
N GLU A 36 -40.85 35.42 -26.71
CA GLU A 36 -39.93 35.35 -27.84
C GLU A 36 -39.80 33.91 -28.34
N ARG A 37 -40.14 33.73 -29.62
CA ARG A 37 -40.28 32.45 -30.31
C ARG A 37 -38.95 32.12 -30.99
N ILE A 38 -38.09 31.34 -30.32
CA ILE A 38 -36.87 30.81 -30.94
C ILE A 38 -37.24 29.60 -31.80
N HIS A 39 -36.92 29.69 -33.09
CA HIS A 39 -37.10 28.64 -34.08
C HIS A 39 -36.24 27.42 -33.75
N MET A 40 -36.88 26.23 -33.74
CA MET A 40 -36.23 24.94 -33.58
C MET A 40 -35.48 24.59 -34.89
N GLY A 41 -34.20 24.94 -34.96
CA GLY A 41 -33.28 24.42 -35.97
C GLY A 41 -32.94 22.96 -35.66
N ASN A 42 -33.26 22.07 -36.59
CA ASN A 42 -33.05 20.63 -36.47
C ASN A 42 -31.55 20.31 -36.51
N VAL A 43 -30.89 20.25 -35.35
CA VAL A 43 -29.52 19.74 -35.25
C VAL A 43 -29.61 18.24 -34.96
N HIS A 44 -29.29 17.43 -35.97
CA HIS A 44 -28.96 16.02 -35.78
C HIS A 44 -27.69 15.92 -34.93
N SER A 45 -27.86 16.01 -33.60
CA SER A 45 -26.82 15.63 -32.66
C SER A 45 -26.88 14.11 -32.55
N GLY A 46 -26.16 13.44 -33.45
CA GLY A 46 -25.77 12.06 -33.25
C GLY A 46 -25.08 11.98 -31.91
N LYS A 47 -25.79 11.45 -30.90
CA LYS A 47 -25.20 11.04 -29.63
C LYS A 47 -24.19 9.95 -29.96
N ARG A 48 -22.94 10.34 -30.27
CA ARG A 48 -21.80 9.49 -29.95
C ARG A 48 -21.88 9.31 -28.45
N ALA A 49 -22.38 8.15 -28.03
CA ALA A 49 -22.11 7.64 -26.70
C ALA A 49 -20.59 7.59 -26.58
N MET A 50 -20.01 8.64 -26.03
CA MET A 50 -18.63 8.65 -25.63
C MET A 50 -18.58 7.73 -24.41
N VAL A 51 -18.34 6.45 -24.64
CA VAL A 51 -17.89 5.53 -23.61
C VAL A 51 -16.47 5.98 -23.27
N ILE A 52 -16.34 7.04 -22.47
CA ILE A 52 -15.18 7.16 -21.61
C ILE A 52 -15.59 6.54 -20.28
N SER A 53 -15.54 5.22 -20.19
CA SER A 53 -15.39 4.61 -18.87
C SER A 53 -13.93 4.76 -18.46
N SER A 54 -13.45 6.00 -18.30
CA SER A 54 -12.23 6.22 -17.52
C SER A 54 -12.64 6.01 -16.07
N LEU A 55 -12.60 4.75 -15.65
CA LEU A 55 -12.80 4.39 -14.25
C LEU A 55 -11.84 5.24 -13.42
N LYS A 56 -12.36 5.89 -12.39
CA LYS A 56 -11.64 6.85 -11.58
C LYS A 56 -10.50 6.11 -10.86
N LYS A 57 -9.25 6.51 -11.06
CA LYS A 57 -8.09 5.90 -10.41
C LYS A 57 -7.56 6.80 -9.30
N ALA A 58 -7.17 6.18 -8.19
CA ALA A 58 -6.42 6.80 -7.11
C ALA A 58 -4.97 6.32 -7.17
N ASN A 59 -4.03 7.25 -6.97
CA ASN A 59 -2.61 6.96 -6.85
C ASN A 59 -2.18 7.19 -5.42
N ILE A 60 -1.76 6.11 -4.78
CA ILE A 60 -1.26 6.11 -3.42
C ILE A 60 0.24 5.89 -3.48
N SER A 61 1.01 6.74 -2.81
CA SER A 61 2.46 6.60 -2.75
C SER A 61 2.97 6.67 -1.33
N ALA A 62 4.06 5.97 -1.10
CA ALA A 62 4.82 6.00 0.13
C ALA A 62 6.28 5.80 -0.18
N SER A 63 7.14 6.41 0.62
CA SER A 63 8.58 6.22 0.48
C SER A 63 9.24 6.30 1.82
N ARG A 64 10.30 5.52 1.98
CA ARG A 64 11.17 5.66 3.13
C ARG A 64 12.60 5.36 2.75
N LYS A 65 13.44 6.33 3.07
CA LYS A 65 14.88 6.22 3.04
C LYS A 65 15.41 6.12 4.46
N GLN A 66 16.18 5.08 4.76
CA GLN A 66 16.76 4.85 6.07
C GLN A 66 18.22 4.43 5.93
N ARG A 67 19.08 5.11 6.67
CA ARG A 67 20.49 4.75 6.82
C ARG A 67 20.74 4.28 8.24
N ILE A 68 21.56 3.26 8.39
CA ILE A 68 22.09 2.80 9.67
C ILE A 68 23.61 2.74 9.58
N LYS A 69 24.26 3.17 10.66
CA LYS A 69 25.72 3.06 10.80
C LYS A 69 26.07 1.61 11.12
N LEU A 70 27.10 1.09 10.48
CA LEU A 70 27.60 -0.26 10.74
C LEU A 70 28.69 -0.20 11.81
N GLU A 71 28.66 -1.13 12.75
CA GLU A 71 29.77 -1.33 13.69
C GLU A 71 30.74 -2.35 13.08
N ILE A 72 31.72 -1.84 12.33
CA ILE A 72 32.81 -2.68 11.82
C ILE A 72 33.89 -2.74 12.90
N ASN A 73 33.82 -3.77 13.73
CA ASN A 73 34.99 -4.21 14.51
C ASN A 73 35.95 -4.85 13.51
N GLY A 74 37.21 -4.38 13.47
CA GLY A 74 38.18 -4.66 12.39
C GLY A 74 38.28 -6.11 11.90
N GLU A 75 38.74 -6.25 10.65
CA GLU A 75 38.86 -7.48 9.84
C GLU A 75 37.53 -8.16 9.43
N LYS A 76 36.47 -7.40 9.13
CA LYS A 76 35.45 -7.92 8.19
C LYS A 76 35.98 -7.81 6.77
N GLU A 77 36.82 -8.76 6.36
CA GLU A 77 37.22 -8.95 4.95
C GLU A 77 36.00 -9.26 4.07
N LEU A 78 34.95 -9.86 4.67
CA LEU A 78 33.74 -10.26 3.97
C LEU A 78 32.74 -9.12 3.82
N THR A 79 32.38 -8.80 2.58
CA THR A 79 31.53 -7.67 2.18
C THR A 79 30.05 -8.05 2.06
N PHE A 80 29.17 -7.04 2.02
CA PHE A 80 27.74 -7.26 1.71
C PHE A 80 27.54 -7.87 0.32
N SER A 81 28.36 -7.51 -0.68
CA SER A 81 28.26 -8.10 -2.02
C SER A 81 28.58 -9.59 -2.05
N GLU A 82 29.51 -10.06 -1.21
CA GLU A 82 29.78 -11.50 -1.05
C GLU A 82 28.65 -12.23 -0.33
N PHE A 83 28.03 -11.59 0.66
CA PHE A 83 26.85 -12.14 1.32
C PHE A 83 25.71 -12.36 0.33
N LEU A 84 25.46 -11.40 -0.58
CA LEU A 84 24.40 -11.49 -1.58
C LEU A 84 24.68 -12.52 -2.69
N LYS A 85 25.92 -12.95 -2.88
CA LYS A 85 26.23 -14.10 -3.77
C LYS A 85 25.81 -15.45 -3.18
N HIS A 86 25.48 -15.48 -1.89
CA HIS A 86 25.04 -16.69 -1.20
C HIS A 86 23.51 -16.72 -1.09
N PRO A 87 22.87 -17.91 -1.17
CA PRO A 87 21.41 -18.03 -1.02
C PRO A 87 20.85 -17.35 0.24
N SER A 88 21.56 -17.46 1.37
CA SER A 88 21.16 -16.78 2.61
C SER A 88 21.11 -15.25 2.50
N GLY A 89 21.95 -14.65 1.65
CA GLY A 89 21.90 -13.22 1.38
C GLY A 89 20.67 -12.83 0.58
N MET A 90 20.40 -13.56 -0.50
CA MET A 90 19.20 -13.36 -1.32
C MET A 90 17.92 -13.55 -0.50
N GLU A 91 17.87 -14.57 0.37
CA GLU A 91 16.77 -14.81 1.30
C GLU A 91 16.58 -13.67 2.32
N ALA A 92 17.67 -13.12 2.85
CA ALA A 92 17.61 -11.99 3.78
C ALA A 92 17.07 -10.73 3.09
N VAL A 93 17.45 -10.49 1.84
CA VAL A 93 16.99 -9.33 1.04
C VAL A 93 15.49 -9.35 0.79
N ILE A 94 14.92 -10.52 0.46
CA ILE A 94 13.45 -10.67 0.32
C ILE A 94 12.73 -10.84 1.66
N ASN A 95 13.47 -10.79 2.77
CA ASN A 95 13.00 -11.07 4.13
C ASN A 95 12.22 -12.38 4.22
N ALA A 96 12.83 -13.47 3.75
CA ALA A 96 12.23 -14.79 3.65
C ALA A 96 11.58 -15.26 4.97
N LYS A 97 12.15 -14.89 6.12
CA LYS A 97 11.64 -15.22 7.47
C LYS A 97 10.28 -14.60 7.79
N ALA A 98 9.91 -13.49 7.13
CA ALA A 98 8.62 -12.84 7.29
C ALA A 98 7.55 -13.38 6.32
N LEU A 99 7.94 -14.24 5.36
CA LEU A 99 7.04 -14.80 4.36
C LEU A 99 6.39 -16.08 4.89
N GLN A 100 5.17 -16.36 4.41
CA GLN A 100 4.55 -17.66 4.61
C GLN A 100 5.21 -18.74 3.76
N SER A 101 5.60 -18.38 2.54
CA SER A 101 6.40 -19.22 1.64
C SER A 101 7.05 -18.37 0.55
N TYR A 102 8.13 -18.88 -0.04
CA TYR A 102 8.73 -18.33 -1.25
C TYR A 102 9.30 -19.46 -2.10
N HIS A 103 9.43 -19.20 -3.39
CA HIS A 103 10.20 -20.03 -4.31
C HIS A 103 10.77 -19.18 -5.44
N LEU A 104 11.89 -19.63 -5.97
CA LEU A 104 12.47 -19.09 -7.19
C LEU A 104 11.58 -19.49 -8.37
N VAL A 105 11.20 -18.51 -9.19
CA VAL A 105 10.34 -18.69 -10.37
C VAL A 105 11.19 -18.93 -11.60
N ASP A 106 12.31 -18.21 -11.69
CA ASP A 106 13.25 -18.26 -12.79
C ASP A 106 14.67 -18.10 -12.23
N ASP A 107 15.51 -19.10 -12.45
CA ASP A 107 16.91 -19.12 -12.01
C ASP A 107 17.77 -18.12 -12.81
N SER A 108 17.28 -17.60 -13.94
CA SER A 108 18.05 -16.72 -14.84
C SER A 108 17.99 -15.23 -14.50
N ASP A 109 16.98 -14.79 -13.74
CA ASP A 109 16.78 -13.36 -13.39
C ASP A 109 16.40 -13.17 -11.90
N ASP A 110 16.86 -14.07 -11.02
CA ASP A 110 16.71 -13.98 -9.55
C ASP A 110 15.29 -13.53 -9.13
N THR A 111 14.28 -14.16 -9.73
CA THR A 111 12.87 -13.76 -9.57
C THR A 111 12.16 -14.70 -8.61
N TYR A 112 11.63 -14.15 -7.53
CA TYR A 112 10.99 -14.88 -6.44
C TYR A 112 9.49 -14.65 -6.42
N ARG A 113 8.71 -15.72 -6.25
CA ARG A 113 7.30 -15.62 -5.89
C ARG A 113 7.17 -15.78 -4.39
N CYS A 114 6.74 -14.72 -3.73
CA CYS A 114 6.64 -14.60 -2.28
C CYS A 114 5.17 -14.57 -1.86
N THR A 115 4.77 -15.45 -0.95
CA THR A 115 3.45 -15.43 -0.32
C THR A 115 3.57 -14.77 1.04
N LEU A 116 2.91 -13.64 1.22
CA LEU A 116 2.88 -12.95 2.51
C LEU A 116 1.90 -13.63 3.47
N PRO A 117 2.10 -13.48 4.80
CA PRO A 117 1.09 -13.87 5.79
C PRO A 117 -0.26 -13.22 5.49
N LYS A 118 -1.32 -13.89 5.94
CA LYS A 118 -2.68 -13.42 5.75
C LYS A 118 -2.88 -12.04 6.34
N VAL A 119 -3.59 -11.19 5.59
CA VAL A 119 -4.02 -9.88 6.04
C VAL A 119 -5.53 -9.85 6.10
N GLN A 120 -6.08 -9.44 7.25
CA GLN A 120 -7.51 -9.20 7.40
C GLN A 120 -7.81 -7.76 6.96
N LEU A 121 -8.51 -7.61 5.83
CA LEU A 121 -9.00 -6.33 5.35
C LEU A 121 -10.52 -6.26 5.54
N MET A 122 -10.96 -5.56 6.58
CA MET A 122 -12.37 -5.50 6.99
C MET A 122 -12.96 -6.91 7.23
N SER A 123 -13.95 -7.32 6.45
CA SER A 123 -14.60 -8.64 6.51
C SER A 123 -13.94 -9.69 5.62
N PHE A 124 -12.81 -9.37 4.97
CA PHE A 124 -12.14 -10.25 4.02
C PHE A 124 -10.76 -10.65 4.50
N GLU A 125 -10.42 -11.92 4.31
CA GLU A 125 -9.07 -12.45 4.51
C GLU A 125 -8.38 -12.56 3.15
N VAL A 126 -7.18 -11.98 3.02
CA VAL A 126 -6.43 -11.93 1.76
C VAL A 126 -5.00 -12.42 1.95
N TYR A 127 -4.44 -13.04 0.92
CA TYR A 127 -3.04 -13.43 0.83
C TYR A 127 -2.39 -12.61 -0.29
N PRO A 128 -1.54 -11.63 0.04
CA PRO A 128 -0.76 -10.95 -0.97
C PRO A 128 0.31 -11.90 -1.52
N VAL A 129 0.32 -12.08 -2.82
CA VAL A 129 1.35 -12.81 -3.56
C VAL A 129 2.15 -11.80 -4.36
N LEU A 130 3.43 -11.70 -4.04
CA LEU A 130 4.38 -10.80 -4.69
C LEU A 130 5.25 -11.60 -5.66
N VAL A 131 5.58 -10.99 -6.79
CA VAL A 131 6.70 -11.43 -7.64
C VAL A 131 7.76 -10.35 -7.55
N LEU A 132 8.91 -10.70 -6.98
CA LEU A 132 10.04 -9.81 -6.75
C LEU A 132 11.20 -10.22 -7.64
N ARG A 133 11.90 -9.25 -8.22
CA ARG A 133 13.22 -9.47 -8.82
C ARG A 133 14.28 -8.88 -7.91
N VAL A 134 15.36 -9.61 -7.69
CA VAL A 134 16.52 -9.13 -6.93
C VAL A 134 17.70 -8.99 -7.88
N THR A 135 18.31 -7.81 -7.92
CA THR A 135 19.45 -7.53 -8.79
C THR A 135 20.61 -7.02 -7.93
N PRO A 136 21.48 -7.93 -7.45
CA PRO A 136 22.67 -7.56 -6.70
C PRO A 136 23.80 -7.10 -7.64
N THR A 137 24.56 -6.10 -7.20
CA THR A 137 25.81 -5.67 -7.82
C THR A 137 26.93 -5.73 -6.78
N GLN A 138 28.11 -5.18 -7.11
CA GLN A 138 29.22 -5.11 -6.16
C GLN A 138 29.03 -4.01 -5.11
N GLU A 139 28.22 -2.99 -5.40
CA GLU A 139 28.08 -1.78 -4.59
C GLU A 139 26.65 -1.60 -4.05
N ASP A 140 25.67 -2.20 -4.71
CA ASP A 140 24.26 -2.06 -4.37
C ASP A 140 23.46 -3.35 -4.62
N CYS A 141 22.20 -3.33 -4.18
CA CYS A 141 21.23 -4.34 -4.53
C CYS A 141 19.86 -3.70 -4.69
N THR A 142 19.20 -3.98 -5.80
CA THR A 142 17.85 -3.49 -6.08
C THR A 142 16.84 -4.63 -6.00
N VAL A 143 15.74 -4.41 -5.29
CA VAL A 143 14.56 -5.30 -5.29
C VAL A 143 13.40 -4.59 -5.96
N GLU A 144 12.85 -5.20 -7.00
CA GLU A 144 11.72 -4.66 -7.75
C GLU A 144 10.49 -5.54 -7.59
N LEU A 145 9.34 -4.93 -7.32
CA LEU A 145 8.04 -5.60 -7.39
C LEU A 145 7.55 -5.63 -8.83
N LEU A 146 7.63 -6.79 -9.46
CA LEU A 146 7.14 -7.02 -10.82
C LEU A 146 5.62 -7.17 -10.87
N SER A 147 5.04 -7.84 -9.87
CA SER A 147 3.59 -7.95 -9.73
C SER A 147 3.17 -8.22 -8.30
N CYS A 148 1.96 -7.78 -7.95
CA CYS A 148 1.31 -8.12 -6.69
C CYS A 148 -0.13 -8.54 -7.00
N LYS A 149 -0.50 -9.74 -6.54
CA LYS A 149 -1.86 -10.27 -6.66
C LYS A 149 -2.44 -10.53 -5.28
N LEU A 150 -3.72 -10.25 -5.13
CA LEU A 150 -4.47 -10.60 -3.92
C LEU A 150 -5.19 -11.93 -4.18
N GLU A 151 -4.71 -13.00 -3.56
CA GLU A 151 -5.35 -14.31 -3.60
C GLU A 151 -6.27 -14.48 -2.38
N GLY A 152 -7.40 -15.18 -2.53
CA GLY A 152 -8.40 -15.32 -1.47
C GLY A 152 -9.81 -15.60 -2.02
N SER A 153 -10.84 -15.07 -1.34
CA SER A 153 -12.24 -15.27 -1.72
C SER A 153 -12.57 -14.85 -3.17
N GLU A 154 -13.58 -15.48 -3.79
CA GLU A 154 -14.03 -15.19 -5.17
C GLU A 154 -14.33 -13.69 -5.40
N LEU A 155 -14.82 -12.97 -4.39
CA LEU A 155 -15.10 -11.53 -4.47
C LEU A 155 -13.84 -10.67 -4.69
N LEU A 156 -12.65 -11.20 -4.36
CA LEU A 156 -11.37 -10.50 -4.45
C LEU A 156 -10.62 -10.77 -5.75
N LYS A 157 -10.91 -11.87 -6.46
CA LYS A 157 -10.32 -12.14 -7.78
C LYS A 157 -10.59 -10.97 -8.73
N ASN A 158 -11.82 -10.43 -8.68
CA ASN A 158 -12.22 -9.25 -9.45
C ASN A 158 -11.57 -7.94 -8.98
N GLN A 159 -11.08 -7.86 -7.73
CA GLN A 159 -10.42 -6.67 -7.20
C GLN A 159 -8.91 -6.65 -7.53
N SER A 160 -8.28 -7.81 -7.70
CA SER A 160 -6.86 -7.88 -8.08
C SER A 160 -6.59 -7.25 -9.46
N GLU A 161 -7.55 -7.27 -10.38
CA GLU A 161 -7.43 -6.61 -11.70
C GLU A 161 -7.57 -5.08 -11.62
N ARG A 162 -8.18 -4.59 -10.54
CA ARG A 162 -8.43 -3.17 -10.26
C ARG A 162 -7.33 -2.53 -9.43
N PHE A 163 -6.30 -3.30 -9.13
CA PHE A 163 -5.17 -2.93 -8.29
C PHE A 163 -3.87 -3.16 -9.06
N SER A 164 -2.97 -2.19 -9.01
CA SER A 164 -1.59 -2.40 -9.44
C SER A 164 -0.64 -1.76 -8.45
N ALA A 165 0.51 -2.40 -8.24
CA ALA A 165 1.54 -1.90 -7.35
C ALA A 165 2.90 -2.01 -8.02
N ILE A 166 3.72 -0.98 -7.83
CA ILE A 166 5.10 -0.92 -8.26
C ILE A 166 5.90 -0.53 -7.02
N MET A 167 6.99 -1.26 -6.76
CA MET A 167 7.89 -0.98 -5.66
C MET A 167 9.33 -1.17 -6.12
N THR A 168 10.19 -0.27 -5.66
CA THR A 168 11.63 -0.39 -5.80
C THR A 168 12.25 -0.18 -4.43
N ASN A 169 13.12 -1.10 -4.03
CA ASN A 169 13.96 -0.98 -2.85
C ASN A 169 15.43 -1.00 -3.31
N CYS A 170 16.11 0.14 -3.20
CA CYS A 170 17.53 0.26 -3.49
C CYS A 170 18.32 0.22 -2.18
N MET A 171 19.20 -0.77 -2.05
CA MET A 171 20.08 -0.92 -0.90
C MET A 171 21.51 -0.62 -1.32
N THR A 172 22.19 0.25 -0.58
CA THR A 172 23.59 0.61 -0.81
C THR A 172 24.37 0.50 0.48
N TRP A 173 25.66 0.15 0.38
CA TRP A 173 26.52 0.02 1.55
C TRP A 173 27.88 0.66 1.30
N ASN A 174 28.48 1.14 2.38
CA ASN A 174 29.88 1.53 2.40
C ASN A 174 30.52 0.87 3.62
N MET A 175 31.65 0.18 3.41
CA MET A 175 32.38 -0.51 4.48
C MET A 175 33.65 0.24 4.90
N GLU A 176 33.93 1.39 4.31
CA GLU A 176 35.11 2.20 4.57
C GLU A 176 34.96 3.05 5.84
N HIS A 177 36.07 3.21 6.56
CA HIS A 177 36.15 4.12 7.70
C HIS A 177 36.23 5.59 7.24
N PRO A 178 35.71 6.54 8.04
CA PRO A 178 35.27 6.39 9.44
C PRO A 178 33.78 6.05 9.63
N GLU A 179 32.98 6.08 8.57
CA GLU A 179 31.51 5.96 8.66
C GLU A 179 30.94 4.89 7.73
N PRO A 180 31.18 3.61 8.04
CA PRO A 180 30.54 2.54 7.31
C PRO A 180 29.02 2.57 7.56
N PHE A 181 28.25 2.33 6.51
CA PHE A 181 26.80 2.41 6.54
C PHE A 181 26.13 1.37 5.66
N LEU A 182 24.87 1.10 5.99
CA LEU A 182 23.91 0.45 5.12
C LEU A 182 22.73 1.41 4.96
N GLU A 183 22.34 1.68 3.74
CA GLU A 183 21.22 2.55 3.40
C GLU A 183 20.22 1.78 2.54
N VAL A 184 18.95 2.04 2.77
CA VAL A 184 17.82 1.44 2.08
C VAL A 184 16.88 2.57 1.69
N ASP A 185 16.52 2.63 0.41
CA ASP A 185 15.58 3.58 -0.17
C ASP A 185 14.43 2.83 -0.83
N VAL A 186 13.29 2.80 -0.14
CA VAL A 186 12.08 2.14 -0.60
C VAL A 186 11.10 3.16 -1.16
N ARG A 187 10.60 2.91 -2.36
CA ARG A 187 9.54 3.67 -3.01
C ARG A 187 8.42 2.72 -3.43
N LEU A 188 7.21 2.97 -2.95
CA LEU A 188 6.01 2.19 -3.22
C LEU A 188 4.97 3.10 -3.87
N ASN A 189 4.44 2.67 -5.02
CA ASN A 189 3.32 3.30 -5.69
C ASN A 189 2.23 2.28 -5.94
N VAL A 190 1.01 2.63 -5.58
CA VAL A 190 -0.18 1.79 -5.71
C VAL A 190 -1.22 2.56 -6.50
N THR A 191 -1.78 1.93 -7.52
CA THR A 191 -2.92 2.45 -8.27
C THR A 191 -4.15 1.61 -7.96
N LEU A 192 -5.24 2.29 -7.58
CA LEU A 192 -6.52 1.67 -7.26
C LEU A 192 -7.61 2.21 -8.17
N GLU A 193 -8.37 1.34 -8.79
CA GLU A 193 -9.59 1.71 -9.49
C GLU A 193 -10.76 1.88 -8.50
N ILE A 194 -11.26 3.10 -8.39
CA ILE A 194 -12.42 3.44 -7.56
C ILE A 194 -13.70 3.08 -8.33
N SER A 195 -14.29 1.97 -7.94
CA SER A 195 -15.52 1.44 -8.55
C SER A 195 -16.70 1.34 -7.56
N THR A 196 -16.45 1.52 -6.26
CA THR A 196 -17.44 1.37 -5.19
C THR A 196 -18.07 2.71 -4.80
N ARG A 197 -19.39 2.72 -4.58
CA ARG A 197 -20.08 3.88 -3.97
C ARG A 197 -19.88 3.86 -2.44
N PRO A 198 -19.79 5.03 -1.78
CA PRO A 198 -19.90 6.39 -2.33
C PRO A 198 -18.60 6.95 -2.94
N PHE A 199 -17.48 6.23 -2.90
CA PHE A 199 -16.16 6.74 -3.33
C PHE A 199 -16.10 7.16 -4.81
N THR A 200 -16.92 6.56 -5.67
CA THR A 200 -17.11 7.00 -7.07
C THR A 200 -17.70 8.40 -7.20
N MET A 201 -18.45 8.89 -6.20
CA MET A 201 -19.08 10.22 -6.19
C MET A 201 -18.23 11.29 -5.49
N LEU A 202 -17.23 10.88 -4.69
CA LEU A 202 -16.35 11.79 -3.97
C LEU A 202 -15.18 12.26 -4.86
N PRO A 203 -14.35 13.24 -4.44
CA PRO A 203 -13.05 13.51 -5.06
C PRO A 203 -12.07 12.32 -4.96
N VAL A 204 -11.04 12.25 -5.79
CA VAL A 204 -10.02 11.16 -5.72
C VAL A 204 -9.25 11.24 -4.39
N SER A 205 -9.00 12.45 -3.91
CA SER A 205 -8.31 12.73 -2.64
C SER A 205 -8.97 12.10 -1.42
N ALA A 206 -10.28 11.82 -1.46
CA ALA A 206 -10.99 11.11 -0.39
C ALA A 206 -10.50 9.66 -0.21
N VAL A 207 -9.81 9.09 -1.21
CA VAL A 207 -9.16 7.78 -1.17
C VAL A 207 -7.65 7.93 -1.04
N GLU A 208 -7.04 8.85 -1.78
CA GLU A 208 -5.57 9.01 -1.80
C GLU A 208 -5.02 9.51 -0.46
N ALA A 209 -5.64 10.50 0.17
CA ALA A 209 -5.13 11.05 1.43
C ALA A 209 -5.06 10.01 2.56
N PRO A 210 -6.14 9.26 2.89
CA PRO A 210 -6.03 8.19 3.87
C PRO A 210 -5.16 7.02 3.37
N GLY A 211 -5.20 6.71 2.07
CA GLY A 211 -4.37 5.68 1.48
C GLY A 211 -2.87 5.94 1.65
N ASN A 212 -2.43 7.19 1.42
CA ASN A 212 -1.05 7.62 1.58
C ASN A 212 -0.60 7.47 3.03
N LEU A 213 -1.45 7.84 4.00
CA LEU A 213 -1.12 7.67 5.42
C LEU A 213 -0.95 6.20 5.80
N VAL A 214 -1.83 5.32 5.31
CA VAL A 214 -1.73 3.87 5.56
C VAL A 214 -0.46 3.32 4.94
N MET A 215 -0.17 3.65 3.67
CA MET A 215 1.04 3.16 3.00
C MET A 215 2.32 3.75 3.58
N GLN A 216 2.30 5.01 4.03
CA GLN A 216 3.43 5.63 4.70
C GLN A 216 3.70 4.95 6.04
N THR A 217 2.66 4.72 6.84
CA THR A 217 2.77 3.95 8.11
C THR A 217 3.34 2.56 7.86
N LEU A 218 2.94 1.91 6.77
CA LEU A 218 3.44 0.60 6.39
C LEU A 218 4.96 0.64 6.12
N VAL A 219 5.44 1.54 5.25
CA VAL A 219 6.90 1.64 4.99
C VAL A 219 7.67 2.16 6.21
N ASP A 220 7.05 3.02 7.02
CA ASP A 220 7.59 3.51 8.30
C ASP A 220 7.71 2.42 9.37
N THR A 221 6.99 1.30 9.20
CA THR A 221 7.11 0.15 10.09
C THR A 221 8.04 -0.91 9.51
N LEU A 222 7.92 -1.20 8.21
CA LEU A 222 8.60 -2.35 7.61
C LEU A 222 10.07 -2.10 7.26
N VAL A 223 10.45 -0.91 6.82
CA VAL A 223 11.84 -0.64 6.38
C VAL A 223 12.87 -0.84 7.52
N PRO A 224 12.64 -0.39 8.77
CA PRO A 224 13.56 -0.62 9.87
C PRO A 224 13.65 -2.09 10.24
N LEU A 225 12.51 -2.80 10.22
CA LEU A 225 12.47 -4.23 10.54
C LEU A 225 13.25 -5.04 9.49
N LEU A 226 13.10 -4.69 8.21
CA LEU A 226 13.89 -5.26 7.12
C LEU A 226 15.38 -5.03 7.36
N LEU A 227 15.79 -3.78 7.64
CA LEU A 227 17.18 -3.43 7.92
C LEU A 227 17.76 -4.19 9.11
N GLN A 228 17.02 -4.29 10.21
CA GLN A 228 17.43 -5.02 11.40
C GLN A 228 17.60 -6.52 11.12
N GLN A 229 16.64 -7.12 10.40
CA GLN A 229 16.69 -8.53 10.05
C GLN A 229 17.84 -8.83 9.08
N LEU A 230 18.06 -7.97 8.09
CA LEU A 230 19.15 -8.08 7.13
C LEU A 230 20.52 -8.01 7.81
N LEU A 231 20.73 -7.06 8.75
CA LEU A 231 21.98 -7.00 9.52
C LEU A 231 22.21 -8.24 10.36
N LYS A 232 21.16 -8.73 11.03
CA LYS A 232 21.23 -9.93 11.84
C LYS A 232 21.64 -11.14 10.99
N ASP A 233 21.06 -11.28 9.81
CA ASP A 233 21.34 -12.40 8.90
C ASP A 233 22.76 -12.31 8.33
N TYR A 234 23.23 -11.10 8.02
CA TYR A 234 24.61 -10.85 7.61
C TYR A 234 25.63 -11.21 8.70
N ASP A 235 25.38 -10.81 9.96
CA ASP A 235 26.27 -11.15 11.07
C ASP A 235 26.27 -12.66 11.39
N GLU A 236 25.12 -13.33 11.29
CA GLU A 236 25.02 -14.79 11.41
C GLU A 236 25.80 -15.49 10.30
N TRP A 237 25.73 -14.97 9.06
CA TRP A 237 26.49 -15.50 7.92
C TRP A 237 28.00 -15.33 8.11
N ILE A 238 28.49 -14.16 8.51
CA ILE A 238 29.93 -13.93 8.77
C ILE A 238 30.46 -14.92 9.80
N LYS A 239 29.76 -15.09 10.94
CA LYS A 239 30.15 -16.03 11.99
C LYS A 239 30.24 -17.47 11.46
N LYS A 240 29.33 -17.86 10.56
CA LYS A 240 29.35 -19.17 9.92
C LYS A 240 30.57 -19.33 8.99
N GLN A 241 30.90 -18.31 8.21
CA GLN A 241 32.07 -18.35 7.32
C GLN A 241 33.39 -18.46 8.10
N GLN A 242 33.55 -17.64 9.15
CA GLN A 242 34.73 -17.67 10.02
C GLN A 242 34.91 -19.03 10.71
N ARG A 243 33.81 -19.64 11.17
CA ARG A 243 33.87 -20.98 11.77
C ARG A 243 34.26 -22.06 10.75
N ASN A 244 33.77 -21.95 9.52
CA ASN A 244 34.10 -22.90 8.46
C ASN A 244 35.58 -22.81 8.04
N SER A 245 36.15 -21.60 7.97
CA SER A 245 37.57 -21.42 7.63
C SER A 245 38.52 -21.97 8.72
N LEU A 246 38.18 -21.79 9.99
CA LEU A 246 38.92 -22.37 11.13
C LEU A 246 38.88 -23.90 11.13
N ASN A 247 37.74 -24.49 10.78
CA ASN A 247 37.60 -25.95 10.72
C ASN A 247 38.30 -26.56 9.49
N ALA A 248 38.49 -25.80 8.41
CA ALA A 248 39.17 -26.28 7.20
C ALA A 248 40.71 -26.25 7.31
N THR A 249 41.24 -25.59 8.35
CA THR A 249 42.68 -25.47 8.62
C THR A 249 43.17 -26.37 9.77
N SER A 250 42.27 -27.14 10.39
CA SER A 250 42.55 -28.19 11.40
C SER A 250 42.48 -29.57 10.78
#